data_AF-A0A5C1YEU2-F1
#
_entry.id   AF-A0A5C1YEU2-F1
#
_cell.length_a   1.000
_cell.length_b   1.000
_cell.length_c   1.000
_cell.angle_alpha   90.00
_cell.angle_beta   90.00
_cell.angle_gamma   90.00
#
_symmetry.space_group_name_H-M   'P 1'
#
loop_
_entity.id
_entity.type
_entity.pdbx_description
1 polymer ?
#
loop_
_entity_poly.entity_id
_entity_poly.type
_entity_poly.pdbx_seq_one_letter_code
_entity_poly.pdbx_strand_id
1 'polypeptide(L)'
;MPKEHAMPSSSRLLLQAHPRWALRFPGGESAGHRAMRCYIDFRAPHSRWDPPARFPHGAALHRRDRVVDRRSYRQACGLALALDVVGERWTLLIVRELLIAPRRFSELHQALDGIGATVLSERMQHLVRHGIAVQHVMEGDRRGRVYELTAAGEELRPAVLALAQWGLRSLSGSPEGYGEPDPTWAFLALQAMAQPALLGEGHAAWTFSIGDQAFSLRIDHGRMSAERGPTSDPDLSIEGNAHTFLAIGSGHLDVGEALRTGRISVQGSRDALRTCLVVMGFEEGLGAEEADASDALERGPNPSA
;
A
#
# COMPACT_ATOMS: atom_id res chain seq x y z
N MET A 1 -32.28 -8.74 51.12
CA MET A 1 -31.09 -9.58 50.81
C MET A 1 -31.07 -9.87 49.31
N PRO A 2 -30.59 -8.95 48.46
CA PRO A 2 -30.25 -9.27 47.07
C PRO A 2 -28.78 -9.67 46.97
N LYS A 3 -28.50 -10.72 46.18
CA LYS A 3 -27.16 -11.22 45.91
C LYS A 3 -26.44 -10.28 44.93
N GLU A 4 -25.33 -9.71 45.37
CA GLU A 4 -24.33 -9.07 44.50
C GLU A 4 -23.60 -10.14 43.69
N HIS A 5 -23.61 -10.02 42.36
CA HIS A 5 -22.69 -10.71 41.49
C HIS A 5 -21.55 -9.76 41.14
N ALA A 6 -20.39 -10.02 41.74
CA ALA A 6 -19.13 -9.36 41.42
C ALA A 6 -18.69 -9.71 39.99
N MET A 7 -18.44 -8.68 39.18
CA MET A 7 -17.74 -8.81 37.90
C MET A 7 -16.22 -8.91 38.13
N PRO A 8 -15.50 -9.78 37.42
CA PRO A 8 -14.05 -9.81 37.50
C PRO A 8 -13.41 -8.66 36.70
N SER A 9 -12.45 -8.02 37.36
CA SER A 9 -11.51 -7.02 36.85
C SER A 9 -10.94 -7.42 35.49
N SER A 10 -11.30 -6.67 34.44
CA SER A 10 -10.66 -6.77 33.13
C SER A 10 -9.69 -5.60 32.96
N SER A 11 -8.43 -5.99 32.82
CA SER A 11 -7.23 -5.19 32.67
C SER A 11 -7.41 -3.99 31.73
N ARG A 12 -7.07 -2.80 32.24
CA ARG A 12 -6.74 -1.62 31.41
C ARG A 12 -5.50 -1.95 30.59
N LEU A 13 -5.69 -2.44 29.37
CA LEU A 13 -4.71 -2.25 28.29
C LEU A 13 -4.78 -0.78 27.89
N LEU A 14 -4.01 0.06 28.57
CA LEU A 14 -3.65 1.37 28.07
C LEU A 14 -2.87 1.14 26.78
N LEU A 15 -3.50 1.42 25.63
CA LEU A 15 -2.76 1.73 24.40
C LEU A 15 -1.86 2.94 24.73
N GLN A 16 -0.62 2.67 25.10
CA GLN A 16 0.41 3.70 25.07
C GLN A 16 0.63 4.04 23.60
N ALA A 17 0.19 5.23 23.21
CA ALA A 17 0.55 5.80 21.92
C ALA A 17 2.08 5.84 21.84
N HIS A 18 2.65 5.13 20.88
CA HIS A 18 4.09 5.16 20.62
C HIS A 18 4.50 6.61 20.30
N PRO A 19 5.61 7.14 20.86
CA PRO A 19 6.01 8.54 20.69
C PRO A 19 6.29 8.99 19.25
N ARG A 20 6.19 8.07 18.27
CA ARG A 20 6.55 8.31 16.85
C ARG A 20 5.59 9.24 16.11
N TRP A 21 4.37 9.52 16.58
CA TRP A 21 3.37 10.22 15.74
C TRP A 21 2.42 11.20 16.45
N ALA A 22 2.96 12.08 17.29
CA ALA A 22 2.21 13.28 17.70
C ALA A 22 1.85 14.13 16.46
N LEU A 23 0.58 14.14 16.06
CA LEU A 23 0.05 14.91 14.93
C LEU A 23 0.39 16.41 15.08
N ARG A 24 1.28 16.93 14.23
CA ARG A 24 1.40 18.38 13.98
C ARG A 24 0.63 18.72 12.72
N PHE A 25 -0.46 19.47 12.87
CA PHE A 25 -1.17 20.10 11.76
C PHE A 25 -0.61 21.50 11.51
N PRO A 26 -0.09 21.83 10.32
CA PRO A 26 0.10 23.21 9.91
C PRO A 26 -1.21 23.74 9.33
N GLY A 27 -1.74 24.82 9.92
CA GLY A 27 -2.88 25.56 9.39
C GLY A 27 -2.46 26.62 8.37
N GLY A 28 -3.42 27.06 7.54
CA GLY A 28 -3.50 28.46 7.12
C GLY A 28 -3.49 28.77 5.62
N GLU A 29 -4.69 29.05 5.10
CA GLU A 29 -5.02 30.13 4.14
C GLU A 29 -4.96 29.92 2.61
N SER A 30 -5.80 30.73 1.97
CA SER A 30 -6.54 30.51 0.72
C SER A 30 -6.32 31.66 -0.26
N ALA A 31 -6.27 31.40 -1.58
CA ALA A 31 -6.88 32.23 -2.64
C ALA A 31 -6.48 31.77 -4.06
N GLY A 32 -7.38 31.99 -5.03
CA GLY A 32 -6.99 32.27 -6.42
C GLY A 32 -7.52 31.31 -7.50
N HIS A 33 -8.67 31.64 -8.08
CA HIS A 33 -9.20 31.04 -9.30
C HIS A 33 -8.29 31.33 -10.52
N ARG A 34 -8.04 30.32 -11.36
CA ARG A 34 -7.96 30.49 -12.82
C ARG A 34 -8.24 29.17 -13.52
N ALA A 35 -9.19 29.21 -14.45
CA ALA A 35 -9.61 28.09 -15.27
C ALA A 35 -8.51 27.73 -16.27
N MET A 36 -8.22 26.43 -16.44
CA MET A 36 -7.59 25.94 -17.64
C MET A 36 -8.17 24.57 -17.99
N ARG A 37 -8.70 24.54 -19.21
CA ARG A 37 -9.36 23.42 -19.87
C ARG A 37 -8.27 22.66 -20.62
N CYS A 38 -8.04 21.39 -20.32
CA CYS A 38 -7.32 20.50 -21.23
C CYS A 38 -7.95 19.10 -21.22
N TYR A 39 -8.09 18.59 -22.42
CA TYR A 39 -8.82 17.42 -22.87
C TYR A 39 -7.98 16.16 -22.62
N ILE A 40 -8.62 15.06 -22.23
CA ILE A 40 -7.97 13.75 -22.01
C ILE A 40 -7.71 13.10 -23.37
N ASP A 41 -6.44 12.80 -23.64
CA ASP A 41 -6.00 11.92 -24.72
C ASP A 41 -5.98 10.47 -24.21
N PHE A 42 -6.52 9.54 -25.00
CA PHE A 42 -6.88 8.17 -24.61
C PHE A 42 -5.78 7.14 -24.86
N ARG A 43 -4.51 7.54 -24.82
CA ARG A 43 -3.35 6.64 -24.92
C ARG A 43 -2.23 7.07 -23.99
N ALA A 44 -2.18 6.51 -22.79
CA ALA A 44 -0.96 6.47 -21.98
C ALA A 44 -0.85 5.10 -21.29
N PRO A 45 0.36 4.52 -21.22
CA PRO A 45 0.61 3.24 -20.57
C PRO A 45 0.41 3.35 -19.05
N HIS A 46 0.06 2.22 -18.44
CA HIS A 46 -0.49 2.05 -17.08
C HIS A 46 0.39 2.46 -15.89
N SER A 47 1.30 3.44 -16.00
CA SER A 47 2.31 3.71 -14.95
C SER A 47 2.39 5.13 -14.39
N ARG A 48 1.45 6.02 -14.71
CA ARG A 48 1.44 7.38 -14.15
C ARG A 48 0.12 7.70 -13.45
N TRP A 49 0.01 7.28 -12.19
CA TRP A 49 -1.05 7.77 -11.33
C TRP A 49 -0.64 9.11 -10.73
N ASP A 50 -1.31 10.18 -11.16
CA ASP A 50 -1.20 11.52 -10.57
C ASP A 50 -2.50 11.77 -9.79
N PRO A 51 -2.49 11.90 -8.45
CA PRO A 51 -3.69 12.25 -7.72
C PRO A 51 -4.24 13.56 -8.28
N PRO A 52 -5.52 13.63 -8.68
CA PRO A 52 -6.08 14.90 -9.11
C PRO A 52 -6.05 15.87 -7.92
N ALA A 53 -5.38 17.01 -8.08
CA ALA A 53 -5.28 18.06 -7.06
C ALA A 53 -6.66 18.57 -6.57
N ARG A 54 -7.72 18.28 -7.34
CA ARG A 54 -9.12 18.35 -6.95
C ARG A 54 -9.87 17.20 -7.61
N PHE A 55 -10.62 16.41 -6.84
CA PHE A 55 -11.64 15.53 -7.43
C PHE A 55 -12.53 16.38 -8.34
N PRO A 56 -12.69 16.04 -9.63
CA PRO A 56 -13.59 16.77 -10.49
C PRO A 56 -14.98 16.73 -9.87
N HIS A 57 -15.41 17.87 -9.31
CA HIS A 57 -16.79 18.08 -8.85
C HIS A 57 -17.68 17.98 -10.09
N GLY A 58 -18.05 16.77 -10.48
CA GLY A 58 -18.81 16.53 -11.71
C GLY A 58 -18.39 15.34 -12.57
N ALA A 59 -17.39 14.53 -12.20
CA ALA A 59 -17.32 13.15 -12.71
C ALA A 59 -18.45 12.35 -12.04
N ALA A 60 -19.68 12.65 -12.44
CA ALA A 60 -20.85 11.94 -11.98
C ALA A 60 -20.64 10.47 -12.33
N LEU A 61 -20.45 9.62 -11.31
CA LEU A 61 -21.00 8.26 -11.35
C LEU A 61 -22.37 8.40 -12.01
N HIS A 62 -22.48 7.91 -13.24
CA HIS A 62 -23.48 8.35 -14.22
C HIS A 62 -24.85 8.58 -13.58
N ARG A 63 -25.34 9.82 -13.64
CA ARG A 63 -26.66 10.25 -13.13
C ARG A 63 -27.82 9.72 -13.99
N ARG A 64 -27.69 8.56 -14.63
CA ARG A 64 -28.75 7.92 -15.42
C ARG A 64 -28.97 6.54 -14.81
N ASP A 65 -30.08 6.45 -14.10
CA ASP A 65 -30.55 5.32 -13.30
C ASP A 65 -29.65 4.91 -12.14
N ARG A 66 -29.74 5.65 -11.02
CA ARG A 66 -29.41 5.08 -9.71
C ARG A 66 -30.32 3.88 -9.50
N VAL A 67 -29.84 2.69 -9.86
CA VAL A 67 -30.33 1.46 -9.26
C VAL A 67 -30.11 1.65 -7.77
N VAL A 68 -31.18 2.00 -7.05
CA VAL A 68 -31.15 2.02 -5.60
C VAL A 68 -30.93 0.58 -5.20
N ASP A 69 -29.68 0.25 -4.86
CA ASP A 69 -29.36 -1.08 -4.34
C ASP A 69 -30.24 -1.30 -3.11
N ARG A 70 -30.83 -2.50 -3.02
CA ARG A 70 -31.63 -2.90 -1.85
C ARG A 70 -30.80 -2.85 -0.56
N ARG A 71 -29.47 -2.82 -0.68
CA ARG A 71 -28.51 -2.74 0.44
C ARG A 71 -27.92 -1.35 0.67
N SER A 72 -28.55 -0.28 0.19
CA SER A 72 -28.06 1.08 0.46
C SER A 72 -28.20 1.50 1.93
N TYR A 73 -27.18 2.17 2.49
CA TYR A 73 -27.20 2.78 3.82
C TYR A 73 -28.19 3.96 3.93
N ARG A 74 -28.67 4.52 2.81
CA ARG A 74 -29.63 5.65 2.76
C ARG A 74 -29.19 6.90 3.55
N GLN A 75 -27.90 7.16 3.58
CA GLN A 75 -27.33 8.35 4.23
C GLN A 75 -26.79 9.33 3.18
N ALA A 76 -27.06 10.62 3.38
CA ALA A 76 -26.48 11.70 2.58
C ALA A 76 -25.02 11.98 3.00
N CYS A 77 -24.17 10.96 2.92
CA CYS A 77 -22.76 10.99 3.32
C CYS A 77 -21.89 10.36 2.23
N GLY A 78 -20.80 11.03 1.84
CA GLY A 78 -19.89 10.53 0.80
C GLY A 78 -19.27 9.18 1.13
N LEU A 79 -18.94 8.94 2.42
CA LEU A 79 -18.44 7.65 2.88
C LEU A 79 -19.51 6.55 2.78
N ALA A 80 -20.75 6.83 3.18
CA ALA A 80 -21.83 5.87 3.07
C ALA A 80 -22.13 5.49 1.61
N LEU A 81 -22.09 6.47 0.69
CA LEU A 81 -22.22 6.22 -0.75
C LEU A 81 -21.06 5.38 -1.30
N ALA A 82 -19.83 5.58 -0.82
CA ALA A 82 -18.71 4.73 -1.20
C ALA A 82 -18.91 3.30 -0.66
N LEU A 83 -19.35 3.15 0.59
CA LEU A 83 -19.60 1.84 1.20
C LEU A 83 -20.78 1.08 0.57
N ASP A 84 -21.76 1.78 -0.01
CA ASP A 84 -22.79 1.15 -0.86
C ASP A 84 -22.19 0.42 -2.08
N VAL A 85 -20.99 0.80 -2.52
CA VAL A 85 -20.30 0.23 -3.68
C VAL A 85 -19.16 -0.72 -3.29
N VAL A 86 -18.35 -0.35 -2.30
CA VAL A 86 -17.12 -1.09 -1.94
C VAL A 86 -17.12 -1.68 -0.53
N GLY A 87 -18.19 -1.48 0.24
CA GLY A 87 -18.26 -1.87 1.65
C GLY A 87 -18.54 -3.36 1.89
N GLU A 88 -19.05 -4.09 0.90
CA GLU A 88 -19.30 -5.53 1.06
C GLU A 88 -18.00 -6.34 1.13
N ARG A 89 -17.97 -7.38 1.98
CA ARG A 89 -16.82 -8.29 2.12
C ARG A 89 -16.35 -8.80 0.75
N TRP A 90 -15.03 -8.88 0.59
CA TRP A 90 -14.28 -9.21 -0.63
C TRP A 90 -14.17 -8.11 -1.67
N THR A 91 -15.04 -7.09 -1.69
CA THR A 91 -15.06 -6.10 -2.77
C THR A 91 -13.74 -5.32 -2.89
N LEU A 92 -13.23 -4.78 -1.78
CA LEU A 92 -11.92 -4.10 -1.79
C LEU A 92 -10.73 -5.05 -1.99
N LEU A 93 -10.87 -6.34 -1.69
CA LEU A 93 -9.82 -7.32 -1.99
C LEU A 93 -9.78 -7.66 -3.48
N ILE A 94 -10.94 -7.70 -4.14
CA ILE A 94 -11.01 -7.79 -5.61
C ILE A 94 -10.39 -6.54 -6.24
N VAL A 95 -10.75 -5.34 -5.76
CA VAL A 95 -10.14 -4.09 -6.24
C VAL A 95 -8.63 -4.11 -6.02
N ARG A 96 -8.13 -4.58 -4.86
CA ARG A 96 -6.70 -4.77 -4.58
C ARG A 96 -6.02 -5.62 -5.65
N GLU A 97 -6.59 -6.77 -6.02
CA GLU A 97 -6.02 -7.62 -7.08
C GLU A 97 -5.98 -6.92 -8.43
N LEU A 98 -7.04 -6.17 -8.77
CA LEU A 98 -7.12 -5.46 -10.05
C LEU A 98 -6.23 -4.21 -10.12
N LEU A 99 -5.92 -3.59 -8.97
CA LEU A 99 -4.93 -2.49 -8.86
C LEU A 99 -3.50 -2.97 -9.14
N ILE A 100 -3.23 -4.27 -8.99
CA ILE A 100 -1.94 -4.89 -9.32
C ILE A 100 -1.88 -5.17 -10.82
N ALA A 101 -2.94 -5.76 -11.38
CA ALA A 101 -3.05 -6.04 -12.81
C ALA A 101 -4.46 -6.44 -13.24
N PRO A 102 -4.76 -6.36 -14.55
CA PRO A 102 -5.90 -7.05 -15.11
C PRO A 102 -5.83 -8.56 -14.82
N ARG A 103 -6.97 -9.17 -14.46
CA ARG A 103 -7.06 -10.59 -14.07
C ARG A 103 -8.26 -11.28 -14.72
N ARG A 104 -8.11 -12.55 -15.05
CA ARG A 104 -9.23 -13.46 -15.40
C ARG A 104 -10.02 -13.81 -14.15
N PHE A 105 -11.26 -14.28 -14.34
CA PHE A 105 -12.09 -14.75 -13.22
C PHE A 105 -11.40 -15.85 -12.40
N SER A 106 -10.80 -16.84 -13.08
CA SER A 106 -10.10 -17.96 -12.43
C SER A 106 -8.89 -17.50 -11.62
N GLU A 107 -8.16 -16.51 -12.12
CA GLU A 107 -7.00 -15.94 -11.41
C GLU A 107 -7.45 -15.18 -10.16
N LEU A 108 -8.52 -14.38 -10.25
CA LEU A 108 -9.12 -13.73 -9.07
C LEU A 108 -9.59 -14.75 -8.04
N HIS A 109 -10.26 -15.83 -8.48
CA HIS A 109 -10.75 -16.87 -7.59
C HIS A 109 -9.61 -17.63 -6.91
N GLN A 110 -8.48 -17.82 -7.60
CA GLN A 110 -7.29 -18.45 -7.03
C GLN A 110 -6.56 -17.53 -6.05
N ALA A 111 -6.43 -16.24 -6.36
CA ALA A 111 -5.74 -15.26 -5.53
C ALA A 111 -6.51 -14.89 -4.25
N LEU A 112 -7.84 -15.07 -4.25
CA LEU A 112 -8.72 -14.75 -3.13
C LEU A 112 -9.18 -16.03 -2.42
N ASP A 113 -8.24 -16.71 -1.76
CA ASP A 113 -8.55 -17.95 -1.04
C ASP A 113 -9.72 -17.77 -0.05
N GLY A 114 -10.64 -18.73 -0.06
CA GLY A 114 -11.87 -18.70 0.73
C GLY A 114 -13.06 -17.93 0.13
N ILE A 115 -12.93 -17.28 -1.03
CA ILE A 115 -14.09 -16.72 -1.75
C ILE A 115 -14.84 -17.82 -2.51
N GLY A 116 -16.18 -17.85 -2.42
CA GLY A 116 -16.99 -18.71 -3.27
C GLY A 116 -17.20 -18.12 -4.66
N ALA A 117 -17.19 -18.95 -5.71
CA ALA A 117 -17.38 -18.52 -7.10
C ALA A 117 -18.67 -17.69 -7.33
N THR A 118 -19.77 -18.03 -6.66
CA THR A 118 -21.02 -17.25 -6.70
C THR A 118 -20.81 -15.85 -6.14
N VAL A 119 -20.16 -15.73 -4.97
CA VAL A 119 -19.87 -14.45 -4.34
C VAL A 119 -18.95 -13.62 -5.22
N LEU A 120 -17.86 -14.21 -5.74
CA LEU A 120 -16.96 -13.51 -6.67
C LEU A 120 -17.71 -12.98 -7.89
N SER A 121 -18.58 -13.81 -8.49
CA SER A 121 -19.39 -13.41 -9.65
C SER A 121 -20.32 -12.23 -9.33
N GLU A 122 -21.02 -12.29 -8.20
CA GLU A 122 -21.90 -11.21 -7.73
C GLU A 122 -21.13 -9.90 -7.51
N ARG A 123 -19.96 -9.98 -6.86
CA ARG A 123 -19.10 -8.80 -6.60
C ARG A 123 -18.56 -8.20 -7.89
N MET A 124 -18.08 -9.02 -8.82
CA MET A 124 -17.62 -8.53 -10.12
C MET A 124 -18.74 -7.87 -10.93
N GLN A 125 -19.93 -8.47 -10.97
CA GLN A 125 -21.10 -7.86 -11.61
C GLN A 125 -21.48 -6.54 -10.93
N HIS A 126 -21.39 -6.46 -9.60
CA HIS A 126 -21.62 -5.22 -8.87
C HIS A 126 -20.60 -4.13 -9.27
N LEU A 127 -19.29 -4.43 -9.23
CA LEU A 127 -18.24 -3.50 -9.63
C LEU A 127 -18.39 -3.02 -11.09
N VAL A 128 -18.76 -3.91 -12.01
CA VAL A 128 -19.02 -3.55 -13.42
C VAL A 128 -20.25 -2.66 -13.56
N ARG A 129 -21.35 -2.98 -12.86
CA ARG A 129 -22.57 -2.15 -12.88
C ARG A 129 -22.32 -0.74 -12.34
N HIS A 130 -21.46 -0.60 -11.35
CA HIS A 130 -21.07 0.69 -10.78
C HIS A 130 -19.95 1.40 -11.56
N GLY A 131 -19.48 0.82 -12.67
CA GLY A 131 -18.44 1.41 -13.52
C GLY A 131 -17.06 1.44 -12.86
N ILE A 132 -16.83 0.64 -11.82
CA ILE A 132 -15.53 0.52 -11.14
C ILE A 132 -14.60 -0.43 -11.89
N ALA A 133 -15.15 -1.49 -12.48
CA ALA A 133 -14.41 -2.43 -13.31
C ALA A 133 -15.05 -2.56 -14.70
N VAL A 134 -14.28 -2.99 -15.68
CA VAL A 134 -14.76 -3.37 -17.00
C VAL A 134 -14.34 -4.81 -17.30
N GLN A 135 -15.17 -5.52 -18.04
CA GLN A 135 -14.84 -6.81 -18.60
C GLN A 135 -14.62 -6.66 -20.10
N HIS A 136 -13.47 -7.09 -20.61
CA HIS A 136 -13.20 -7.13 -22.04
C HIS A 136 -12.55 -8.45 -22.46
N VAL A 137 -12.60 -8.73 -23.77
CA VAL A 137 -12.00 -9.91 -24.37
C VAL A 137 -10.54 -9.61 -24.65
N MET A 138 -9.63 -10.51 -24.27
CA MET A 138 -8.22 -10.34 -24.58
C MET A 138 -7.98 -10.38 -26.09
N GLU A 139 -7.12 -9.50 -26.59
CA GLU A 139 -6.64 -9.58 -27.96
C GLU A 139 -5.95 -10.94 -28.18
N GLY A 140 -6.37 -11.66 -29.22
CA GLY A 140 -5.84 -13.00 -29.56
C GLY A 140 -6.50 -14.19 -28.85
N ASP A 141 -7.22 -13.99 -27.74
CA ASP A 141 -7.96 -15.06 -27.04
C ASP A 141 -9.44 -14.70 -26.90
N ARG A 142 -10.24 -15.09 -27.90
CA ARG A 142 -11.70 -14.84 -27.93
C ARG A 142 -12.48 -15.50 -26.78
N ARG A 143 -11.86 -16.43 -26.04
CA ARG A 143 -12.49 -17.13 -24.91
C ARG A 143 -12.08 -16.53 -23.57
N GLY A 144 -10.98 -15.78 -23.52
CA GLY A 144 -10.46 -15.13 -22.34
C GLY A 144 -11.12 -13.79 -22.05
N ARG A 145 -11.99 -13.76 -21.04
CA ARG A 145 -12.45 -12.49 -20.47
C ARG A 145 -11.54 -12.08 -19.32
N VAL A 146 -11.05 -10.85 -19.39
CA VAL A 146 -10.25 -10.22 -18.34
C VAL A 146 -11.05 -9.07 -17.74
N TYR A 147 -10.83 -8.88 -16.45
CA TYR A 147 -11.34 -7.73 -15.71
C TYR A 147 -10.21 -6.76 -15.43
N GLU A 148 -10.51 -5.48 -15.57
CA GLU A 148 -9.60 -4.36 -15.32
C GLU A 148 -10.39 -3.26 -14.60
N LEU A 149 -9.70 -2.44 -13.79
CA LEU A 149 -10.31 -1.24 -13.23
C LEU A 149 -10.54 -0.19 -14.32
N THR A 150 -11.64 0.53 -14.22
CA THR A 150 -11.81 1.75 -15.00
C THR A 150 -10.99 2.88 -14.38
N ALA A 151 -10.92 4.04 -15.04
CA ALA A 151 -10.35 5.24 -14.42
C ALA A 151 -11.01 5.58 -13.07
N ALA A 152 -12.33 5.40 -12.95
CA ALA A 152 -13.05 5.60 -11.68
C ALA A 152 -12.71 4.52 -10.63
N GLY A 153 -12.38 3.29 -11.06
CA GLY A 153 -11.90 2.26 -10.15
C GLY A 153 -10.48 2.51 -9.64
N GLU A 154 -9.61 3.05 -10.49
CA GLU A 154 -8.26 3.47 -10.09
C GLU A 154 -8.26 4.61 -9.07
N GLU A 155 -9.30 5.45 -9.02
CA GLU A 155 -9.48 6.46 -7.96
C GLU A 155 -9.61 5.84 -6.55
N LEU A 156 -9.90 4.55 -6.44
CA LEU A 156 -9.92 3.84 -5.14
C LEU A 156 -8.52 3.52 -4.61
N ARG A 157 -7.47 3.60 -5.45
CA ARG A 157 -6.09 3.28 -5.07
C ARG A 157 -5.67 3.94 -3.74
N PRO A 158 -5.85 5.25 -3.50
CA PRO A 158 -5.42 5.88 -2.26
C PRO A 158 -6.15 5.34 -1.03
N ALA A 159 -7.44 5.03 -1.17
CA ALA A 159 -8.22 4.44 -0.08
C ALA A 159 -7.72 3.02 0.25
N VAL A 160 -7.42 2.21 -0.77
CA VAL A 160 -6.84 0.87 -0.60
C VAL A 160 -5.45 0.96 0.04
N LEU A 161 -4.58 1.85 -0.43
CA LEU A 161 -3.24 2.05 0.14
C LEU A 161 -3.32 2.50 1.60
N ALA A 162 -4.20 3.45 1.93
CA ALA A 162 -4.39 3.91 3.31
C ALA A 162 -4.90 2.79 4.23
N LEU A 163 -5.84 1.97 3.76
CA LEU A 163 -6.33 0.79 4.49
C LEU A 163 -5.24 -0.28 4.65
N ALA A 164 -4.43 -0.52 3.61
CA ALA A 164 -3.32 -1.45 3.64
C ALA A 164 -2.26 -1.00 4.66
N GLN A 165 -1.88 0.28 4.65
CA GLN A 165 -0.96 0.85 5.61
C GLN A 165 -1.50 0.77 7.04
N TRP A 166 -2.79 1.07 7.24
CA TRP A 166 -3.44 0.93 8.55
C TRP A 166 -3.49 -0.52 9.05
N GLY A 167 -3.81 -1.46 8.15
CA GLY A 167 -3.84 -2.89 8.44
C GLY A 167 -2.47 -3.43 8.79
N LEU A 168 -1.43 -3.05 8.04
CA LEU A 168 -0.04 -3.45 8.28
C LEU A 168 0.43 -3.06 9.68
N ARG A 169 0.07 -1.86 10.17
CA ARG A 169 0.35 -1.41 11.55
C ARG A 169 -0.42 -2.18 12.63
N SER A 170 -1.53 -2.79 12.24
CA SER A 170 -2.45 -3.48 13.15
C SER A 170 -2.21 -4.99 13.18
N LEU A 171 -1.29 -5.50 12.36
CA LEU A 171 -0.78 -6.87 12.49
C LEU A 171 0.00 -6.94 13.81
N SER A 172 -0.71 -7.25 14.90
CA SER A 172 -0.12 -7.56 16.19
C SER A 172 0.01 -9.08 16.30
N GLY A 173 1.23 -9.59 16.35
CA GLY A 173 1.52 -11.02 16.47
C GLY A 173 2.22 -11.61 15.25
N SER A 174 2.70 -12.85 15.38
CA SER A 174 3.46 -13.53 14.33
C SER A 174 2.67 -13.57 13.01
N PRO A 175 3.30 -13.24 11.86
CA PRO A 175 2.67 -13.31 10.53
C PRO A 175 2.03 -14.67 10.21
N GLU A 176 2.51 -15.74 10.85
CA GLU A 176 2.07 -17.13 10.66
C GLU A 176 0.55 -17.35 10.89
N GLY A 177 -0.11 -16.46 11.64
CA GLY A 177 -1.55 -16.54 11.89
C GLY A 177 -2.47 -16.00 10.78
N TYR A 178 -1.92 -15.32 9.77
CA TYR A 178 -2.70 -14.55 8.77
C TYR A 178 -2.73 -15.17 7.37
N GLY A 179 -2.16 -16.37 7.20
CA GLY A 179 -2.02 -17.07 5.92
C GLY A 179 -0.68 -16.81 5.23
N GLU A 180 -0.44 -17.51 4.12
CA GLU A 180 0.81 -17.39 3.38
C GLU A 180 0.88 -16.03 2.65
N PRO A 181 1.95 -15.23 2.83
CA PRO A 181 2.10 -13.96 2.13
C PRO A 181 2.33 -14.17 0.63
N ASP A 182 1.47 -13.57 -0.20
CA ASP A 182 1.67 -13.54 -1.65
C ASP A 182 2.66 -12.41 -2.01
N PRO A 183 3.78 -12.70 -2.72
CA PRO A 183 4.76 -11.68 -3.10
C PRO A 183 4.18 -10.59 -4.01
N THR A 184 3.10 -10.86 -4.76
CA THR A 184 2.46 -9.88 -5.64
C THR A 184 1.86 -8.69 -4.88
N TRP A 185 1.46 -8.88 -3.61
CA TRP A 185 0.90 -7.81 -2.79
C TRP A 185 1.94 -6.77 -2.37
N ALA A 186 3.23 -7.10 -2.44
CA ALA A 186 4.28 -6.15 -2.16
C ALA A 186 4.23 -4.93 -3.09
N PHE A 187 3.70 -5.07 -4.31
CA PHE A 187 3.47 -3.95 -5.22
C PHE A 187 2.69 -2.81 -4.56
N LEU A 188 1.59 -3.12 -3.86
CA LEU A 188 0.77 -2.13 -3.16
C LEU A 188 1.32 -1.80 -1.78
N ALA A 189 1.95 -2.76 -1.09
CA ALA A 189 2.54 -2.52 0.22
C ALA A 189 3.66 -1.47 0.16
N LEU A 190 4.58 -1.59 -0.81
CA LEU A 190 5.66 -0.63 -1.03
C LEU A 190 5.10 0.78 -1.31
N GLN A 191 4.05 0.88 -2.14
CA GLN A 191 3.37 2.15 -2.40
C GLN A 191 2.68 2.73 -1.16
N ALA A 192 2.08 1.89 -0.33
CA ALA A 192 1.37 2.30 0.88
C ALA A 192 2.33 2.80 1.97
N MET A 193 3.56 2.31 1.98
CA MET A 193 4.60 2.69 2.93
C MET A 193 5.38 3.94 2.49
N ALA A 194 5.62 4.07 1.19
CA ALA A 194 6.46 5.14 0.65
C ALA A 194 5.88 6.55 0.91
N GLN A 195 6.74 7.44 1.36
CA GLN A 195 6.49 8.86 1.61
C GLN A 195 7.38 9.70 0.68
N PRO A 196 7.06 9.78 -0.62
CA PRO A 196 7.94 10.39 -1.62
C PRO A 196 8.21 11.87 -1.36
N ALA A 197 7.32 12.58 -0.63
CA ALA A 197 7.53 13.96 -0.22
C ALA A 197 8.79 14.16 0.65
N LEU A 198 9.27 13.13 1.34
CA LEU A 198 10.50 13.20 2.15
C LEU A 198 11.77 13.33 1.29
N LEU A 199 11.70 13.01 0.00
CA LEU A 199 12.82 13.15 -0.93
C LEU A 199 12.97 14.59 -1.47
N GLY A 200 11.94 15.43 -1.33
CA GLY A 200 11.92 16.78 -1.88
C GLY A 200 12.11 16.79 -3.39
N GLU A 201 13.05 17.61 -3.88
CA GLU A 201 13.39 17.76 -5.31
C GLU A 201 14.31 16.65 -5.84
N GLY A 202 14.66 15.65 -5.01
CA GLY A 202 15.53 14.56 -5.40
C GLY A 202 14.87 13.54 -6.33
N HIS A 203 15.72 12.64 -6.83
CA HIS A 203 15.35 11.52 -7.68
C HIS A 203 15.85 10.21 -7.05
N ALA A 204 15.07 9.15 -7.19
CA ALA A 204 15.47 7.82 -6.76
C ALA A 204 14.81 6.75 -7.64
N ALA A 205 15.56 5.70 -7.97
CA ALA A 205 15.07 4.53 -8.69
C ALA A 205 15.50 3.26 -7.95
N TRP A 206 14.52 2.51 -7.44
CA TRP A 206 14.78 1.29 -6.67
C TRP A 206 14.12 0.08 -7.30
N THR A 207 14.75 -1.08 -7.14
CA THR A 207 14.19 -2.38 -7.47
C THR A 207 14.03 -3.22 -6.20
N PHE A 208 12.87 -3.85 -6.04
CA PHE A 208 12.58 -4.79 -4.97
C PHE A 208 12.26 -6.15 -5.59
N SER A 209 13.12 -7.14 -5.36
CA SER A 209 12.94 -8.52 -5.78
C SER A 209 12.43 -9.36 -4.61
N ILE A 210 11.19 -9.84 -4.69
CA ILE A 210 10.48 -10.50 -3.59
C ILE A 210 9.99 -11.85 -4.10
N GLY A 211 10.71 -12.91 -3.75
CA GLY A 211 10.48 -14.24 -4.32
C GLY A 211 10.73 -14.25 -5.84
N ASP A 212 9.71 -14.61 -6.62
CA ASP A 212 9.75 -14.61 -8.09
C ASP A 212 9.23 -13.31 -8.72
N GLN A 213 8.83 -12.33 -7.89
CA GLN A 213 8.33 -11.04 -8.33
C GLN A 213 9.41 -9.96 -8.22
N ALA A 214 9.39 -9.00 -9.15
CA ALA A 214 10.19 -7.79 -9.06
C ALA A 214 9.28 -6.56 -9.21
N PHE A 215 9.58 -5.51 -8.47
CA PHE A 215 8.88 -4.22 -8.54
C PHE A 215 9.89 -3.10 -8.58
N SER A 216 9.58 -2.04 -9.33
CA SER A 216 10.39 -0.84 -9.35
C SER A 216 9.60 0.34 -8.82
N LEU A 217 10.28 1.15 -8.01
CA LEU A 217 9.76 2.42 -7.51
C LEU A 217 10.68 3.52 -8.02
N ARG A 218 10.09 4.51 -8.68
CA ARG A 218 10.78 5.72 -9.10
C ARG A 218 10.14 6.90 -8.42
N ILE A 219 10.96 7.79 -7.89
CA ILE A 219 10.53 9.03 -7.27
C ILE A 219 11.23 10.16 -8.00
N ASP A 220 10.46 11.10 -8.51
CA ASP A 220 10.94 12.30 -9.20
C ASP A 220 10.17 13.50 -8.64
N HIS A 221 10.87 14.46 -8.03
CA HIS A 221 10.27 15.69 -7.48
C HIS A 221 9.09 15.43 -6.52
N GLY A 222 9.31 14.58 -5.52
CA GLY A 222 8.31 14.23 -4.50
C GLY A 222 7.14 13.39 -5.01
N ARG A 223 7.19 12.92 -6.26
CA ARG A 223 6.13 12.11 -6.87
C ARG A 223 6.65 10.72 -7.18
N MET A 224 5.85 9.72 -6.82
CA MET A 224 6.21 8.31 -7.00
C MET A 224 5.46 7.70 -8.18
N SER A 225 6.16 6.90 -8.97
CA SER A 225 5.59 5.89 -9.87
C SER A 225 6.09 4.52 -9.47
N ALA A 226 5.23 3.51 -9.55
CA ALA A 226 5.58 2.13 -9.28
C ALA A 226 5.22 1.25 -10.48
N GLU A 227 6.12 0.36 -10.87
CA GLU A 227 5.92 -0.57 -11.97
C GLU A 227 6.25 -2.00 -11.54
N ARG A 228 5.68 -2.97 -12.26
CA ARG A 228 6.07 -4.38 -12.13
C ARG A 228 7.27 -4.65 -13.03
N GLY A 229 8.22 -5.41 -12.51
CA GLY A 229 9.52 -5.65 -13.11
C GLY A 229 10.61 -4.74 -12.54
N PRO A 230 11.88 -5.12 -12.74
CA PRO A 230 13.02 -4.33 -12.32
C PRO A 230 13.16 -3.07 -13.18
N THR A 231 13.81 -2.05 -12.64
CA THR A 231 14.28 -0.93 -13.47
C THR A 231 15.67 -1.26 -14.05
N SER A 232 16.01 -0.69 -15.20
CA SER A 232 17.27 -1.02 -15.91
C SER A 232 18.53 -0.47 -15.24
N ASP A 233 18.39 0.58 -14.44
CA ASP A 233 19.51 1.28 -13.77
C ASP A 233 19.06 1.73 -12.36
N PRO A 234 18.97 0.79 -11.39
CA PRO A 234 18.56 1.12 -10.03
C PRO A 234 19.70 1.75 -9.23
N ASP A 235 19.40 2.80 -8.46
CA ASP A 235 20.27 3.30 -7.39
C ASP A 235 20.42 2.27 -6.26
N LEU A 236 19.39 1.43 -6.09
CA LEU A 236 19.28 0.41 -5.06
C LEU A 236 18.46 -0.79 -5.55
N SER A 237 18.99 -1.99 -5.34
CA SER A 237 18.25 -3.24 -5.49
C SER A 237 18.22 -3.96 -4.15
N ILE A 238 17.03 -4.34 -3.69
CA ILE A 238 16.83 -5.11 -2.46
C ILE A 238 16.18 -6.44 -2.83
N GLU A 239 16.75 -7.55 -2.37
CA GLU A 239 16.21 -8.89 -2.63
C GLU A 239 15.85 -9.62 -1.33
N GLY A 240 14.79 -10.41 -1.35
CA GLY A 240 14.34 -11.23 -0.23
C GLY A 240 13.07 -12.02 -0.55
N ASN A 241 12.38 -12.52 0.47
CA ASN A 241 11.13 -13.26 0.31
C ASN A 241 9.94 -12.52 0.95
N ALA A 242 8.71 -12.93 0.59
CA ALA A 242 7.48 -12.27 1.02
C ALA A 242 7.33 -12.23 2.54
N HIS A 243 7.68 -13.31 3.25
CA HIS A 243 7.68 -13.37 4.72
C HIS A 243 8.59 -12.32 5.34
N THR A 244 9.82 -12.19 4.83
CA THR A 244 10.82 -11.24 5.34
C THR A 244 10.36 -9.81 5.12
N PHE A 245 9.86 -9.50 3.92
CA PHE A 245 9.33 -8.16 3.61
C PHE A 245 8.09 -7.82 4.43
N LEU A 246 7.18 -8.77 4.66
CA LEU A 246 6.03 -8.56 5.54
C LEU A 246 6.47 -8.33 6.98
N ALA A 247 7.44 -9.09 7.50
CA ALA A 247 7.98 -8.92 8.84
C ALA A 247 8.64 -7.55 9.01
N ILE A 248 9.41 -7.09 8.02
CA ILE A 248 10.00 -5.74 8.00
C ILE A 248 8.90 -4.68 7.96
N GLY A 249 7.95 -4.77 7.02
CA GLY A 249 6.89 -3.79 6.85
C GLY A 249 5.93 -3.67 8.05
N SER A 250 5.71 -4.77 8.77
CA SER A 250 4.92 -4.81 10.00
C SER A 250 5.73 -4.44 11.26
N GLY A 251 7.05 -4.26 11.15
CA GLY A 251 7.92 -3.91 12.28
C GLY A 251 8.32 -5.08 13.18
N HIS A 252 8.10 -6.33 12.76
CA HIS A 252 8.52 -7.52 13.49
C HIS A 252 9.97 -7.94 13.22
N LEU A 253 10.59 -7.40 12.17
CA LEU A 253 11.99 -7.63 11.83
C LEU A 253 12.66 -6.31 11.48
N ASP A 254 13.76 -6.01 12.15
CA ASP A 254 14.58 -4.85 11.82
C ASP A 254 15.35 -5.08 10.50
N VAL A 255 15.55 -4.01 9.73
CA VAL A 255 16.26 -4.08 8.44
C VAL A 255 17.72 -4.45 8.63
N GLY A 256 18.39 -3.89 9.63
CA GLY A 256 19.78 -4.22 9.96
C GLY A 256 19.95 -5.67 10.38
N GLU A 257 19.01 -6.19 11.19
CA GLU A 257 18.95 -7.62 11.51
C GLU A 257 18.75 -8.49 10.26
N ALA A 258 17.83 -8.11 9.38
CA ALA A 258 17.57 -8.84 8.13
C ALA A 258 18.81 -8.90 7.23
N LEU A 259 19.58 -7.81 7.14
CA LEU A 259 20.85 -7.75 6.41
C LEU A 259 21.92 -8.65 7.04
N ARG A 260 22.14 -8.51 8.35
CA ARG A 260 23.17 -9.27 9.09
C ARG A 260 22.92 -10.78 9.07
N THR A 261 21.64 -11.18 9.06
CA THR A 261 21.24 -12.60 8.99
C THR A 261 21.10 -13.13 7.56
N GLY A 262 21.32 -12.28 6.54
CA GLY A 262 21.23 -12.66 5.13
C GLY A 262 19.81 -12.97 4.66
N ARG A 263 18.78 -12.51 5.38
CA ARG A 263 17.36 -12.65 4.98
C ARG A 263 16.97 -11.69 3.86
N ILE A 264 17.67 -10.57 3.77
CA ILE A 264 17.66 -9.70 2.60
C ILE A 264 19.09 -9.44 2.12
N SER A 265 19.24 -9.19 0.82
CA SER A 265 20.47 -8.70 0.21
C SER A 265 20.22 -7.31 -0.38
N VAL A 266 21.26 -6.47 -0.43
CA VAL A 266 21.19 -5.12 -0.98
C VAL A 266 22.37 -4.87 -1.91
N GLN A 267 22.09 -4.30 -3.07
CA GLN A 267 23.07 -3.82 -4.03
C GLN A 267 22.81 -2.32 -4.28
N GLY A 268 23.83 -1.48 -4.20
CA GLY A 268 23.70 -0.02 -4.29
C GLY A 268 24.57 0.68 -3.24
N SER A 269 24.50 2.01 -3.20
CA SER A 269 25.27 2.79 -2.23
C SER A 269 24.62 2.80 -0.83
N ARG A 270 25.41 3.04 0.22
CA ARG A 270 24.88 3.24 1.59
C ARG A 270 23.91 4.42 1.65
N ASP A 271 24.16 5.47 0.88
CA ASP A 271 23.29 6.66 0.81
C ASP A 271 21.95 6.34 0.14
N ALA A 272 21.95 5.53 -0.92
CA ALA A 272 20.72 5.07 -1.58
C ALA A 272 19.88 4.21 -0.63
N LEU A 273 20.51 3.30 0.13
CA LEU A 273 19.84 2.50 1.16
C LEU A 273 19.24 3.39 2.25
N ARG A 274 20.02 4.34 2.81
CA ARG A 274 19.53 5.27 3.83
C ARG A 274 18.33 6.08 3.33
N THR A 275 18.39 6.56 2.09
CA THR A 275 17.32 7.33 1.46
C THR A 275 16.06 6.48 1.29
N CYS A 276 16.20 5.24 0.83
CA CYS A 276 15.11 4.28 0.74
C CYS A 276 14.43 4.04 2.09
N LEU A 277 15.20 3.82 3.15
CA LEU A 277 14.66 3.57 4.48
C LEU A 277 13.84 4.76 5.00
N VAL A 278 14.37 5.98 4.86
CA VAL A 278 13.67 7.22 5.25
C VAL A 278 12.35 7.35 4.49
N VAL A 279 12.38 7.20 3.16
CA VAL A 279 11.16 7.30 2.33
C VAL A 279 10.16 6.21 2.68
N MET A 280 10.60 5.01 3.02
CA MET A 280 9.71 3.92 3.44
C MET A 280 9.20 4.07 4.89
N GLY A 281 9.59 5.13 5.59
CA GLY A 281 9.13 5.41 6.96
C GLY A 281 9.86 4.61 8.05
N PHE A 282 11.02 4.04 7.74
CA PHE A 282 11.90 3.42 8.72
C PHE A 282 12.84 4.49 9.30
N GLU A 283 12.75 4.73 10.61
CA GLU A 283 13.67 5.64 11.31
C GLU A 283 14.97 4.89 11.63
N GLU A 284 16.11 5.46 11.19
CA GLU A 284 17.49 5.10 11.59
C GLU A 284 17.84 3.59 11.64
N GLY A 285 17.57 2.83 10.58
CA GLY A 285 17.98 1.42 10.50
C GLY A 285 19.46 1.13 10.24
N LEU A 286 20.36 2.12 10.40
CA LEU A 286 21.81 1.94 10.16
C LEU A 286 22.70 2.57 11.25
N GLY A 287 22.22 2.81 12.47
CA GLY A 287 23.08 3.41 13.49
C GLY A 287 22.70 3.11 14.94
N ALA A 288 23.41 2.16 15.55
CA ALA A 288 23.77 2.20 16.98
C ALA A 288 24.95 1.30 17.40
N GLU A 289 25.78 0.75 16.49
CA GLU A 289 26.99 -0.02 16.88
C GLU A 289 28.32 0.50 16.31
N GLU A 290 28.33 1.47 15.38
CA GLU A 290 29.60 2.12 14.94
C GLU A 290 30.04 3.28 15.85
N ALA A 291 29.21 3.73 16.81
CA ALA A 291 29.60 4.77 17.77
C ALA A 291 30.38 4.24 18.99
N ASP A 292 30.31 2.95 19.30
CA ASP A 292 31.03 2.35 20.44
C ASP A 292 32.39 1.74 20.01
N ALA A 293 32.54 1.39 18.73
CA ALA A 293 33.82 0.91 18.18
C ALA A 293 34.86 2.03 17.99
N SER A 294 34.42 3.28 17.78
CA SER A 294 35.33 4.43 17.68
C SER A 294 35.81 4.92 19.06
N ASP A 295 35.00 4.79 20.12
CA ASP A 295 35.39 5.18 21.49
C ASP A 295 36.28 4.11 22.17
N ALA A 296 36.24 2.87 21.68
CA ALA A 296 37.12 1.78 22.11
C ALA A 296 38.54 1.82 21.50
N LEU A 297 38.75 2.57 20.41
CA LEU A 297 40.06 2.72 19.75
C LEU A 297 40.84 3.98 20.21
N GLU A 298 40.17 4.96 20.82
CA GLU A 298 40.85 6.13 21.43
C GLU A 298 41.31 5.88 22.88
N ARG A 299 40.78 4.85 23.55
CA ARG A 299 41.36 4.35 24.81
C ARG A 299 42.48 3.37 24.51
N GLY A 300 43.62 3.92 24.10
CA GLY A 300 44.86 3.17 24.00
C GLY A 300 45.15 2.37 25.28
N PRO A 301 45.88 1.24 25.17
CA PRO A 301 46.16 0.38 26.31
C PRO A 301 46.84 1.19 27.42
N ASN A 302 46.24 1.22 28.61
CA ASN A 302 46.84 1.80 29.79
C ASN A 302 48.21 1.14 30.04
N PRO A 303 49.33 1.86 29.91
CA PRO A 303 50.62 1.32 30.29
C PRO A 303 50.71 1.38 31.82
N SER A 304 50.79 0.19 32.43
CA SER A 304 51.29 -0.09 33.79
C SER A 304 50.50 0.44 34.99
N ALA A 305 49.89 -0.49 35.73
CA ALA A 305 50.08 -0.69 37.17
C ALA A 305 49.58 -2.10 37.57
#